data_AF-A0A961HD63-F1
#
_entry.id   AF-A0A961HD63-F1
#
_cell.length_a   1.000
_cell.length_b   1.000
_cell.length_c   1.000
_cell.angle_alpha   90.00
_cell.angle_beta   90.00
_cell.angle_gamma   90.00
#
_symmetry.space_group_name_H-M   'P 1'
#
loop_
_entity.id
_entity.type
_entity.pdbx_description
1 polymer ?
#
loop_
_entity_poly.entity_id
_entity_poly.type
_entity_poly.pdbx_seq_one_letter_code
_entity_poly.pdbx_strand_id
1 'polypeptide(L)' 'MILTDTSAWIEYFRATGSTAAGEVRRLLATESERVVICEPIAMEIRAGALDEYCHAKRERLVDGLRSERYAVCG' A
#
# COMPACT_ATOMS: atom_id res chain seq x y z
N MET A 1 -0.33 8.99 11.53
CA MET A 1 -1.06 8.38 10.41
C MET A 1 -0.38 8.80 9.12
N ILE A 2 0.05 7.84 8.32
CA ILE A 2 0.89 8.01 7.13
C ILE A 2 0.16 7.31 5.99
N LEU A 3 -0.44 8.10 5.10
CA LEU A 3 -1.08 7.58 3.89
C LEU A 3 0.00 7.42 2.82
N THR A 4 0.32 6.17 2.49
CA THR A 4 1.33 5.85 1.49
C THR A 4 0.67 5.76 0.11
N ASP A 5 1.13 6.59 -0.81
CA ASP A 5 0.62 6.68 -2.18
C ASP A 5 0.91 5.40 -3.01
N THR A 6 0.07 5.13 -4.01
CA THR A 6 0.20 4.00 -4.95
C THR A 6 1.58 3.95 -5.60
N SER A 7 2.17 5.08 -5.97
CA SER A 7 3.49 5.12 -6.61
C SER A 7 4.58 4.49 -5.74
N ALA A 8 4.58 4.77 -4.43
CA ALA A 8 5.52 4.19 -3.48
C ALA A 8 5.27 2.69 -3.25
N TRP A 9 4.00 2.27 -3.22
CA TRP A 9 3.63 0.85 -3.16
C TRP A 9 4.12 0.06 -4.37
N ILE A 10 3.98 0.62 -5.58
CA ILE A 10 4.44 -0.03 -6.82
C ILE A 10 5.95 -0.25 -6.77
N GLU A 11 6.72 0.74 -6.34
CA GLU A 11 8.17 0.63 -6.18
C GLU A 11 8.55 -0.45 -5.17
N TYR A 12 7.85 -0.51 -4.04
CA TYR A 12 8.04 -1.56 -3.03
C TYR A 12 7.73 -2.96 -3.58
N PHE A 13 6.59 -3.15 -4.27
CA PHE A 13 6.20 -4.45 -4.83
C PHE A 13 7.14 -4.95 -5.92
N ARG A 14 7.68 -4.04 -6.74
CA ARG A 14 8.65 -4.37 -7.79
C ARG A 14 10.07 -4.57 -7.27
N ALA A 15 10.29 -4.31 -5.98
CA ALA A 15 11.61 -4.40 -5.33
C ALA A 15 12.69 -3.61 -6.10
N THR A 16 12.35 -2.41 -6.59
CA THR A 16 13.21 -1.63 -7.49
C THR A 16 14.52 -1.15 -6.83
N GLY A 17 14.58 -1.13 -5.50
CA GLY A 17 15.69 -0.56 -4.74
C GLY A 17 15.66 0.97 -4.65
N SER A 18 14.58 1.61 -5.13
CA SER A 18 14.42 3.06 -5.02
C SER A 18 14.27 3.52 -3.56
N THR A 19 14.52 4.81 -3.33
CA THR A 19 14.31 5.43 -2.01
C THR A 19 12.88 5.24 -1.52
N ALA A 20 11.89 5.30 -2.41
CA ALA A 20 10.48 5.05 -2.06
C ALA A 20 10.27 3.61 -1.58
N ALA A 21 10.81 2.61 -2.29
CA ALA A 21 10.75 1.22 -1.86
C ALA A 21 11.43 0.99 -0.50
N GLY A 22 12.57 1.65 -0.26
CA GLY A 22 13.28 1.63 1.01
C GLY A 22 12.46 2.23 2.15
N GLU A 23 11.81 3.35 1.91
CA GLU A 23 11.00 4.04 2.93
C GLU A 23 9.73 3.25 3.29
N VAL A 24 9.04 2.67 2.31
CA VAL A 24 7.90 1.77 2.58
C VAL A 24 8.35 0.58 3.44
N ARG A 25 9.52 -0.01 3.14
CA ARG A 25 10.08 -1.09 3.96
C ARG A 25 10.37 -0.63 5.40
N ARG A 26 10.94 0.57 5.57
CA ARG A 26 11.24 1.14 6.89
C ARG A 26 9.95 1.37 7.68
N LEU A 27 8.95 1.99 7.07
CA LEU A 27 7.65 2.27 7.70
C LEU A 27 6.96 0.98 8.16
N LEU A 28 6.91 -0.04 7.30
CA LEU A 28 6.35 -1.35 7.66
C LEU A 28 7.12 -2.05 8.79
N ALA A 29 8.42 -1.81 8.94
CA ALA A 29 9.24 -2.44 9.97
C ALA A 29 9.25 -1.69 11.31
N THR A 30 9.02 -0.38 11.31
CA THR A 30 9.26 0.49 12.49
C THR A 30 8.05 1.27 12.97
N GLU A 31 7.07 1.51 12.09
CA GLU A 31 5.89 2.36 12.34
C GLU A 31 4.64 1.78 11.67
N SER A 32 4.52 0.45 11.65
CA SER A 32 3.48 -0.28 10.89
C SER A 32 2.06 0.16 11.23
N GLU A 33 1.80 0.47 12.51
CA GLU A 33 0.52 0.94 13.04
C GLU A 33 0.14 2.35 12.58
N ARG A 34 1.12 3.10 12.04
CA ARG A 34 0.91 4.44 11.49
C ARG A 34 0.62 4.41 10.00
N VAL A 35 0.97 3.34 9.30
CA VAL A 35 0.72 3.17 7.86
C VAL A 35 -0.75 2.86 7.66
N VAL A 36 -1.39 3.67 6.81
CA VAL A 36 -2.80 3.52 6.48
C VAL A 36 -3.01 3.47 4.98
N ILE A 37 -4.15 2.92 4.58
CA ILE A 37 -4.60 2.86 3.19
C ILE A 37 -5.98 3.51 3.05
N CYS A 38 -6.35 3.91 1.85
CA CYS A 38 -7.70 4.37 1.52
C CYS A 38 -8.23 3.61 0.30
N GLU A 39 -9.56 3.63 0.11
CA GLU A 39 -10.21 2.86 -0.96
C GLU A 39 -9.69 3.16 -2.39
N PRO A 40 -9.41 4.41 -2.79
CA PRO A 40 -8.83 4.68 -4.11
C PRO A 40 -7.44 4.05 -4.30
N ILE A 41 -6.56 4.14 -3.30
CA ILE A 41 -5.22 3.55 -3.36
C ILE A 41 -5.31 2.01 -3.36
N ALA A 42 -6.20 1.44 -2.54
CA ALA A 42 -6.46 0.01 -2.54
C ALA A 42 -6.93 -0.47 -3.93
N MET A 43 -7.87 0.24 -4.54
CA MET A 43 -8.35 -0.04 -5.90
C MET A 43 -7.21 -0.05 -6.93
N GLU A 44 -6.33 0.96 -6.91
CA GLU A 44 -5.20 1.04 -7.85
C GLU A 44 -4.20 -0.11 -7.67
N ILE A 45 -3.87 -0.45 -6.42
CA ILE A 45 -2.98 -1.57 -6.09
C ILE A 45 -3.55 -2.91 -6.60
N ARG A 46 -4.85 -3.12 -6.39
CA ARG A 46 -5.59 -4.32 -6.84
C ARG A 46 -5.61 -4.42 -8.36
N ALA A 47 -5.95 -3.32 -9.04
CA ALA A 47 -6.02 -3.26 -10.50
C ALA A 47 -4.67 -3.54 -11.19
N GLY A 48 -3.54 -3.24 -10.52
CA GLY A 48 -2.21 -3.46 -11.06
C GLY A 48 -1.68 -4.91 -11.00
N ALA A 49 -2.44 -5.88 -10.50
CA ALA A 49 -2.01 -7.29 -10.40
C ALA A 49 -2.22 -8.04 -11.71
N LEU A 50 -1.10 -8.41 -12.37
CA LEU A 50 -1.11 -9.07 -13.68
C LEU A 50 -1.21 -10.61 -13.59
N ASP A 51 -0.99 -11.18 -12.41
CA ASP A 51 -1.12 -12.61 -12.13
C ASP A 51 -1.78 -12.84 -10.76
N GLU A 52 -2.42 -14.01 -10.60
CA GLU A 52 -3.20 -14.36 -9.41
C GLU A 52 -2.35 -14.43 -8.13
N TYR A 53 -1.07 -14.80 -8.25
CA TYR A 53 -0.17 -14.86 -7.09
C TYR A 53 0.17 -13.46 -6.57
N CYS A 54 0.50 -12.54 -7.47
CA CYS A 54 0.70 -11.13 -7.14
C CYS A 54 -0.59 -10.50 -6.59
N HIS A 55 -1.75 -10.87 -7.14
CA HIS A 55 -3.04 -10.41 -6.65
C HIS A 55 -3.27 -10.84 -5.20
N ALA A 56 -3.17 -12.14 -4.89
CA ALA A 56 -3.38 -12.66 -3.54
C ALA A 56 -2.41 -12.06 -2.50
N LYS A 57 -1.16 -11.79 -2.89
CA LYS A 57 -0.18 -11.16 -2.00
C LYS A 57 -0.52 -9.69 -1.71
N ARG A 58 -1.00 -8.95 -2.72
CA ARG A 58 -1.40 -7.55 -2.57
C ARG A 58 -2.69 -7.41 -1.77
N GLU A 59 -3.67 -8.28 -2.00
CA GLU A 59 -4.90 -8.35 -1.20
C GLU A 59 -4.60 -8.53 0.29
N ARG A 60 -3.80 -9.55 0.63
CA ARG A 60 -3.42 -9.79 2.04
C ARG A 60 -2.75 -8.58 2.71
N LEU A 61 -1.95 -7.83 1.95
CA LEU A 61 -1.32 -6.62 2.48
C LEU A 61 -2.35 -5.51 2.67
N VAL A 62 -3.14 -5.20 1.65
CA VAL A 62 -4.17 -4.16 1.67
C VAL A 62 -5.18 -4.40 2.80
N ASP A 63 -5.67 -5.63 2.93
CA ASP A 63 -6.63 -6.03 3.97
C ASP A 63 -6.01 -6.01 5.39
N GLY A 64 -4.69 -6.14 5.48
CA GLY A 64 -3.94 -6.06 6.74
C GLY A 64 -3.63 -4.63 7.20
N LEU A 65 -3.78 -3.63 6.31
CA LEU A 65 -3.56 -2.23 6.64
C LEU A 65 -4.82 -1.60 7.22
N ARG A 66 -4.62 -0.67 8.15
CA ARG A 66 -5.73 0.13 8.67
C ARG A 66 -6.28 1.02 7.54
N SER A 67 -7.56 0.82 7.21
CA SER A 67 -8.28 1.66 6.24
C SER A 67 -8.72 2.97 6.89
N GLU A 68 -8.33 4.09 6.29
CA GLU A 68 -8.88 5.39 6.58
C GLU A 68 -10.06 5.65 5.67
N ARG A 69 -11.24 5.61 6.28
CA ARG A 69 -12.44 6.11 5.63
C ARG A 69 -12.24 7.59 5.41
N TYR A 70 -12.11 8.01 4.15
CA TYR A 70 -12.40 9.39 3.80
C TYR A 70 -13.81 9.66 4.30
N ALA A 71 -13.95 10.53 5.29
CA ALA A 71 -15.17 11.29 5.46
C ALA A 71 -15.31 12.09 4.17
N VAL A 72 -15.99 11.52 3.18
CA VAL A 72 -16.43 12.25 2.00
C VAL A 72 -17.23 13.41 2.57
N CYS A 73 -16.73 14.64 2.39
CA CYS A 73 -17.43 15.84 2.79
C CYS A 73 -18.88 15.74 2.30
N GLY A 74 -19.82 15.72 3.24
CA GLY A 74 -21.25 15.89 2.96
C GLY A 74 -21.55 17.30 2.46
#